data_AF-A0A0R3SUW3-F1
#
_entry.id   AF-A0A0R3SUW3-F1
#
_cell.length_a   1.000
_cell.length_b   1.000
_cell.length_c   1.000
_cell.angle_alpha   90.00
_cell.angle_beta   90.00
_cell.angle_gamma   90.00
#
_symmetry.space_group_name_H-M   'P 1'
#
loop_
_entity.id
_entity.type
_entity.pdbx_description
1 polymer ?
#
loop_
_entity_poly.entity_id
_entity_poly.type
_entity_poly.pdbx_seq_one_letter_code
_entity_poly.pdbx_strand_id
1 'polypeptide(L)'
;MAAEAEADPTEGFFSHEAMRERDPVLWERMVGRHLTNAQRRSLLGHQYESFSGMLLSQLLESEEMSERRPDEEDEESSDEEIMDKEQWRAGKKGTAEKHERARQEFRELMYSRFLAGNDSAVDYEAIDNDVTLDDELEERGRDAEESYFDSESPAPAPSLEISNEETMDILVASKK
;
A
#
# COMPACT_ATOMS: atom_id res chain seq x y z
N MET A 1 25.99 13.51 3.51
CA MET A 1 24.55 13.80 3.47
C MET A 1 23.86 12.50 3.11
N ALA A 2 23.37 11.79 4.12
CA ALA A 2 22.58 10.58 3.91
C ALA A 2 21.18 11.05 3.51
N ALA A 3 20.73 10.64 2.32
CA ALA A 3 19.34 10.79 1.94
C ALA A 3 18.52 9.92 2.90
N GLU A 4 17.83 10.56 3.84
CA GLU A 4 16.68 9.92 4.48
C GLU A 4 15.71 9.61 3.34
N ALA A 5 15.45 8.33 3.11
CA ALA A 5 14.36 7.90 2.27
C ALA A 5 13.08 8.45 2.92
N GLU A 6 12.65 9.61 2.43
CA GLU A 6 11.40 10.25 2.77
C GLU A 6 10.31 9.19 2.64
N ALA A 7 9.67 8.87 3.78
CA ALA A 7 8.58 7.90 3.81
C ALA A 7 7.58 8.27 2.72
N ASP A 8 7.08 7.27 1.99
CA ASP A 8 6.11 7.52 0.92
C ASP A 8 4.97 8.38 1.52
N PRO A 9 4.72 9.59 1.01
CA PRO A 9 3.76 10.53 1.60
C PRO A 9 2.34 9.93 1.65
N THR A 10 2.11 8.84 0.91
CA THR A 10 0.85 8.12 0.88
C THR A 10 0.71 7.01 1.95
N GLU A 11 1.78 6.67 2.68
CA GLU A 11 1.73 5.60 3.71
C GLU A 11 0.69 5.87 4.79
N GLY A 12 0.46 7.15 5.16
CA GLY A 12 -0.56 7.51 6.15
C GLY A 12 -1.98 7.23 5.66
N PHE A 13 -2.28 7.60 4.41
CA PHE A 13 -3.63 7.52 3.83
C PHE A 13 -4.05 6.10 3.48
N PHE A 14 -3.11 5.28 2.99
CA PHE A 14 -3.33 3.86 2.70
C PHE A 14 -2.85 2.95 3.83
N SER A 15 -2.59 3.51 5.02
CA SER A 15 -2.38 2.69 6.20
C SER A 15 -3.62 1.85 6.48
N HIS A 16 -3.40 0.61 6.93
CA HIS A 16 -4.50 -0.31 7.20
C HIS A 16 -5.46 0.22 8.29
N GLU A 17 -4.95 1.02 9.23
CA GLU A 17 -5.76 1.69 10.25
C GLU A 17 -6.63 2.79 9.64
N ALA A 18 -6.07 3.71 8.85
CA ALA A 18 -6.84 4.76 8.20
C ALA A 18 -7.90 4.21 7.23
N MET A 19 -7.56 3.17 6.47
CA MET A 19 -8.53 2.52 5.56
C MET A 19 -9.67 1.84 6.33
N ARG A 20 -9.39 1.27 7.51
CA ARG A 20 -10.42 0.70 8.39
C ARG A 20 -11.35 1.78 8.94
N GLU A 21 -10.83 2.95 9.29
CA GLU A 21 -11.65 4.06 9.78
C GLU A 21 -12.57 4.64 8.70
N ARG A 22 -12.10 4.67 7.44
CA ARG A 22 -12.88 5.17 6.29
C ARG A 22 -14.05 4.28 5.93
N ASP A 23 -13.83 2.97 5.82
CA ASP A 23 -14.89 2.00 5.50
C ASP A 23 -14.82 0.79 6.45
N PRO A 24 -15.33 0.94 7.70
CA PRO A 24 -15.25 -0.11 8.71
C PRO A 24 -16.05 -1.36 8.32
N VAL A 25 -17.12 -1.19 7.55
CA VAL A 25 -17.99 -2.29 7.11
C VAL A 25 -17.28 -3.14 6.05
N LEU A 26 -16.68 -2.50 5.05
CA LEU A 26 -15.92 -3.20 4.02
C LEU A 26 -14.71 -3.92 4.64
N TRP A 27 -14.03 -3.26 5.57
CA TRP A 27 -12.89 -3.84 6.28
C TRP A 27 -13.28 -5.12 7.03
N GLU A 28 -14.37 -5.08 7.81
CA GLU A 28 -14.85 -6.24 8.56
C GLU A 28 -15.20 -7.41 7.62
N ARG A 29 -15.87 -7.11 6.50
CA ARG A 29 -16.25 -8.13 5.50
C ARG A 29 -15.05 -8.81 4.83
N MET A 30 -14.02 -8.04 4.49
CA MET A 30 -12.87 -8.56 3.74
C MET A 30 -11.81 -9.16 4.65
N VAL A 31 -11.39 -8.40 5.68
CA VAL A 31 -10.28 -8.71 6.58
C VAL A 31 -10.79 -9.31 7.89
N GLY A 32 -11.83 -8.73 8.49
CA GLY A 32 -12.37 -9.14 9.80
C GLY A 32 -12.82 -10.60 9.86
N ARG A 33 -13.41 -11.14 8.77
CA ARG A 33 -13.79 -12.56 8.67
C ARG A 33 -12.63 -13.56 8.82
N HIS A 34 -11.39 -13.13 8.56
CA HIS A 34 -10.20 -13.97 8.66
C HIS A 34 -9.42 -13.72 9.96
N LEU A 35 -9.90 -12.81 10.80
CA LEU A 35 -9.29 -12.52 12.09
C LEU A 35 -9.67 -13.61 13.11
N THR A 36 -8.66 -14.09 13.83
CA THR A 36 -8.92 -14.90 15.02
C THR A 36 -9.46 -14.02 16.16
N ASN A 37 -10.23 -14.61 17.08
CA ASN A 37 -10.73 -13.91 18.27
C ASN A 37 -9.59 -13.27 19.10
N ALA A 38 -8.41 -13.90 19.16
CA ALA A 38 -7.23 -13.34 19.79
C ALA A 38 -6.69 -12.09 19.06
N GLN A 39 -6.65 -12.11 17.72
CA GLN A 39 -6.25 -10.95 16.92
C GLN A 39 -7.27 -9.81 17.02
N ARG A 40 -8.57 -10.12 17.00
CA ARG A 40 -9.65 -9.13 17.21
C ARG A 40 -9.55 -8.49 18.59
N ARG A 41 -9.21 -9.27 19.63
CA ARG A 41 -8.89 -8.76 20.97
C ARG A 41 -7.73 -7.77 20.98
N SER A 42 -6.62 -8.13 20.33
CA SER A 42 -5.46 -7.24 20.21
C SER A 42 -5.78 -5.93 19.49
N LEU A 43 -6.63 -5.97 18.46
CA LEU A 43 -6.94 -4.81 17.62
C LEU A 43 -7.86 -3.80 18.32
N LEU A 44 -8.76 -4.26 19.18
CA LEU A 44 -9.70 -3.44 19.94
C LEU A 44 -9.22 -3.23 21.39
N GLY A 45 -7.93 -3.45 21.70
CA GLY A 45 -7.40 -3.54 23.08
C GLY A 45 -7.89 -2.46 24.04
N HIS A 46 -7.91 -1.19 23.64
CA HIS A 46 -8.43 -0.09 24.47
C HIS A 46 -9.96 -0.12 24.65
N GLN A 47 -10.71 -0.70 23.71
CA GLN A 47 -12.17 -0.83 23.79
C GLN A 47 -12.58 -1.95 24.75
N TYR A 48 -11.73 -2.95 24.98
CA TYR A 48 -12.00 -4.06 25.91
C TYR A 48 -11.99 -3.67 27.39
N GLU A 49 -11.45 -2.50 27.73
CA GLU A 49 -11.48 -1.95 29.11
C GLU A 49 -12.84 -1.33 29.47
N SER A 50 -13.69 -1.09 28.47
CA SER A 50 -15.05 -0.57 28.66
C SER A 50 -16.07 -1.69 28.93
N PHE A 51 -17.24 -1.34 29.48
CA PHE A 51 -18.33 -2.29 29.65
C PHE A 51 -18.78 -2.93 28.32
N SER A 52 -18.83 -2.15 27.24
CA SER A 52 -19.05 -2.66 25.87
C SER A 52 -17.99 -3.68 25.46
N GLY A 53 -16.75 -3.43 25.84
CA GLY A 53 -15.63 -4.36 25.66
C GLY A 53 -15.81 -5.68 26.40
N MET A 54 -16.25 -5.63 27.65
CA MET A 54 -16.54 -6.83 28.44
C MET A 54 -17.67 -7.67 27.79
N LEU A 55 -18.72 -7.03 27.28
CA LEU A 55 -19.80 -7.70 26.55
C LEU A 55 -19.31 -8.35 25.25
N LEU A 56 -18.51 -7.63 24.46
CA LEU A 56 -17.86 -8.17 23.26
C LEU A 56 -16.99 -9.39 23.62
N SER A 57 -16.21 -9.30 24.69
CA SER A 57 -15.36 -10.41 25.16
C SER A 57 -16.17 -11.66 25.48
N GLN A 58 -17.32 -11.51 26.14
CA GLN A 58 -18.20 -12.62 26.46
C GLN A 58 -18.84 -13.23 25.20
N LEU A 59 -19.20 -12.42 24.20
CA LEU A 59 -19.73 -12.90 22.92
C LEU A 59 -18.68 -13.72 22.17
N LEU A 60 -17.46 -13.20 22.04
CA LEU A 60 -16.34 -13.93 21.41
C LEU A 60 -16.06 -15.27 22.11
N GLU A 61 -16.12 -15.30 23.44
CA GLU A 61 -15.91 -16.51 24.24
C GLU A 61 -17.05 -17.53 24.05
N SER A 62 -18.30 -17.07 23.95
CA SER A 62 -19.44 -17.94 23.66
C SER A 62 -19.37 -18.58 22.27
N GLU A 63 -18.84 -17.85 21.29
CA GLU A 63 -18.67 -18.32 19.91
C GLU A 63 -17.56 -19.38 19.84
N GLU A 64 -16.44 -19.15 20.54
CA GLU A 64 -15.34 -20.12 20.67
C GLU A 64 -15.78 -21.41 21.38
N MET A 65 -16.65 -21.31 22.39
CA MET A 65 -17.23 -22.46 23.09
C MET A 65 -18.24 -23.22 22.23
N SER A 66 -18.96 -22.53 21.34
CA SER A 66 -19.90 -23.17 20.40
C SER A 66 -19.19 -23.98 19.33
N GLU A 67 -18.07 -23.49 18.80
CA GLU A 67 -17.24 -24.24 17.83
C GLU A 67 -16.59 -25.49 18.44
N ARG A 68 -16.42 -25.53 19.77
CA ARG A 68 -15.81 -26.63 20.49
C ARG A 68 -16.77 -27.68 21.00
N ARG A 69 -18.10 -27.54 20.86
CA ARG A 69 -19.02 -28.60 21.26
C ARG A 69 -18.87 -29.76 20.28
N PRO A 70 -18.29 -30.90 20.67
CA PRO A 70 -18.51 -32.12 19.93
C PRO A 70 -19.99 -32.47 20.15
N ASP A 71 -20.67 -32.94 19.12
CA ASP A 71 -21.99 -33.51 19.27
C ASP A 71 -21.96 -34.55 20.42
N GLU A 72 -22.66 -34.27 21.52
CA GLU A 72 -22.69 -35.10 22.74
C GLU A 72 -23.55 -36.37 22.54
N GLU A 73 -23.34 -37.11 21.45
CA GLU A 73 -24.01 -38.40 21.18
C GLU A 73 -23.05 -39.53 20.72
N ASP A 74 -21.73 -39.42 20.92
CA ASP A 74 -20.82 -40.57 20.78
C ASP A 74 -20.10 -40.86 22.11
N GLU A 75 -20.78 -41.61 22.99
CA GLU A 75 -20.13 -42.37 24.04
C GLU A 75 -19.31 -43.52 23.41
N GLU A 76 -18.06 -43.69 23.88
CA GLU A 76 -17.09 -44.73 23.52
C GLU A 76 -16.29 -44.56 22.20
N SER A 77 -15.36 -43.61 22.19
CA SER A 77 -14.02 -43.91 21.67
C SER A 77 -12.97 -43.05 22.40
N SER A 78 -12.36 -43.65 23.42
CA SER A 78 -11.10 -43.21 23.99
C SER A 78 -9.99 -43.45 22.96
N ASP A 79 -9.91 -42.60 21.95
CA ASP A 79 -8.68 -42.38 21.19
C ASP A 79 -8.34 -40.90 21.33
N GLU A 80 -7.54 -40.59 22.35
CA GLU A 80 -6.86 -39.30 22.47
C GLU A 80 -5.87 -39.21 21.31
N GLU A 81 -6.38 -38.98 20.10
CA GLU A 81 -5.58 -38.79 18.91
C GLU A 81 -4.84 -37.46 19.12
N ILE A 82 -3.56 -37.59 19.43
CA ILE A 82 -2.60 -36.51 19.58
C ILE A 82 -2.64 -35.69 18.30
N MET A 83 -3.48 -34.66 18.27
CA MET A 83 -3.59 -33.75 17.14
C MET A 83 -2.21 -33.17 16.91
N ASP A 84 -1.55 -33.65 15.86
CA ASP A 84 -0.12 -33.47 15.68
C ASP A 84 0.22 -31.98 15.74
N LYS A 85 1.27 -31.65 16.50
CA LYS A 85 1.69 -30.27 16.74
C LYS A 85 1.94 -29.55 15.41
N GLU A 86 2.24 -30.30 14.36
CA GLU A 86 2.46 -29.79 13.02
C GLU A 86 1.17 -29.45 12.27
N GLN A 87 0.10 -30.23 12.45
CA GLN A 87 -1.20 -30.00 11.81
C GLN A 87 -1.91 -28.75 12.33
N TRP A 88 -1.87 -28.45 13.64
CA TRP A 88 -2.43 -27.18 14.15
C TRP A 88 -1.62 -25.97 13.69
N ARG A 89 -0.29 -26.11 13.57
CA ARG A 89 0.59 -25.05 13.06
C ARG A 89 0.30 -24.78 11.60
N ALA A 90 0.08 -25.82 10.81
CA ALA A 90 -0.32 -25.73 9.41
C ALA A 90 -1.69 -25.03 9.27
N GLY A 91 -2.67 -25.39 10.10
CA GLY A 91 -3.98 -24.74 10.15
C GLY A 91 -3.89 -23.24 10.46
N LYS A 92 -3.15 -22.86 11.51
CA LYS A 92 -2.93 -21.44 11.86
C LYS A 92 -2.18 -20.68 10.77
N LYS A 93 -1.18 -21.29 10.14
CA LYS A 93 -0.43 -20.69 9.04
C LYS A 93 -1.34 -20.45 7.83
N GLY A 94 -2.21 -21.40 7.50
CA GLY A 94 -3.20 -21.23 6.42
C GLY A 94 -4.20 -20.09 6.67
N THR A 95 -4.66 -19.90 7.92
CA THR A 95 -5.47 -18.72 8.28
C THR A 95 -4.69 -17.42 8.22
N ALA A 96 -3.42 -17.40 8.64
CA ALA A 96 -2.58 -16.20 8.58
C ALA A 96 -2.30 -15.78 7.13
N GLU A 97 -2.03 -16.74 6.23
CA GLU A 97 -1.84 -16.47 4.81
C GLU A 97 -3.12 -15.95 4.14
N LYS A 98 -4.29 -16.51 4.49
CA LYS A 98 -5.60 -15.99 4.02
C LYS A 98 -5.85 -14.57 4.51
N HIS A 99 -5.54 -14.28 5.77
CA HIS A 99 -5.67 -12.95 6.35
C HIS A 99 -4.78 -11.94 5.62
N GLU A 100 -3.51 -12.26 5.40
CA GLU A 100 -2.58 -11.34 4.73
C GLU A 100 -3.00 -11.06 3.27
N ARG A 101 -3.43 -12.10 2.54
CA ARG A 101 -3.98 -11.92 1.20
C ARG A 101 -5.22 -11.02 1.20
N ALA A 102 -6.13 -11.21 2.14
CA ALA A 102 -7.32 -10.38 2.26
C ALA A 102 -6.99 -8.91 2.58
N ARG A 103 -5.93 -8.65 3.35
CA ARG A 103 -5.42 -7.28 3.58
C ARG A 103 -4.88 -6.67 2.31
N GLN A 104 -4.15 -7.43 1.50
CA GLN A 104 -3.63 -6.97 0.21
C GLN A 104 -4.77 -6.66 -0.77
N GLU A 105 -5.73 -7.57 -0.91
CA GLU A 105 -6.93 -7.37 -1.75
C GLU A 105 -7.73 -6.14 -1.31
N PHE A 106 -7.91 -5.97 0.01
CA PHE A 106 -8.58 -4.80 0.56
C PHE A 106 -7.84 -3.50 0.22
N ARG A 107 -6.51 -3.50 0.36
CA ARG A 107 -5.66 -2.36 0.01
C ARG A 107 -5.78 -2.03 -1.48
N GLU A 108 -5.67 -3.01 -2.36
CA GLU A 108 -5.82 -2.83 -3.81
C GLU A 108 -7.21 -2.29 -4.19
N LEU A 109 -8.26 -2.78 -3.54
CA LEU A 109 -9.61 -2.26 -3.73
C LEU A 109 -9.72 -0.79 -3.30
N MET A 110 -9.16 -0.42 -2.15
CA MET A 110 -9.15 0.97 -1.68
C MET A 110 -8.35 1.88 -2.64
N TYR A 111 -7.21 1.43 -3.15
CA TYR A 111 -6.46 2.14 -4.21
C TYR A 111 -7.31 2.30 -5.48
N SER A 112 -8.00 1.25 -5.90
CA SER A 112 -8.84 1.30 -7.11
C SER A 112 -9.99 2.30 -6.96
N ARG A 113 -10.64 2.34 -5.78
CA ARG A 113 -11.69 3.32 -5.47
C ARG A 113 -11.15 4.74 -5.44
N PHE A 114 -9.95 4.92 -4.89
CA PHE A 114 -9.27 6.20 -4.86
C PHE A 114 -8.98 6.73 -6.27
N LEU A 115 -8.39 5.90 -7.14
CA LEU A 115 -8.10 6.27 -8.53
C LEU A 115 -9.38 6.50 -9.35
N ALA A 116 -10.48 5.84 -9.00
CA ALA A 116 -11.76 6.03 -9.66
C ALA A 116 -12.53 7.27 -9.17
N GLY A 117 -12.04 7.99 -8.16
CA GLY A 117 -12.76 9.14 -7.58
C GLY A 117 -14.00 8.75 -6.77
N ASN A 118 -14.13 7.47 -6.38
CA ASN A 118 -15.32 6.92 -5.73
C ASN A 118 -15.22 6.86 -4.20
N ASP A 119 -14.23 7.54 -3.62
CA ASP A 119 -14.07 7.57 -2.18
C ASP A 119 -14.89 8.68 -1.54
N SER A 120 -15.75 8.34 -0.59
CA SER A 120 -16.61 9.32 0.08
C SER A 120 -15.87 10.19 1.10
N ALA A 121 -14.66 9.81 1.51
CA ALA A 121 -13.88 10.58 2.47
C ALA A 121 -13.09 11.73 1.82
N VAL A 122 -12.99 11.73 0.48
CA VAL A 122 -12.22 12.72 -0.29
C VAL A 122 -13.18 13.45 -1.22
N ASP A 123 -13.16 14.78 -1.17
CA ASP A 123 -13.93 15.62 -2.07
C ASP A 123 -13.12 15.89 -3.35
N TYR A 124 -13.23 14.98 -4.32
CA TYR A 124 -12.53 15.09 -5.60
C TYR A 124 -12.95 16.31 -6.40
N GLU A 125 -14.23 16.71 -6.32
CA GLU A 125 -14.71 17.89 -7.05
C GLU A 125 -14.10 19.18 -6.50
N ALA A 126 -13.93 19.28 -5.18
CA ALA A 126 -13.24 20.41 -4.58
C ALA A 126 -11.76 20.46 -4.98
N ILE A 127 -11.08 19.31 -5.03
CA ILE A 127 -9.66 19.21 -5.40
C ILE A 127 -9.46 19.52 -6.89
N ASP A 128 -10.25 18.89 -7.78
CA ASP A 128 -10.13 19.04 -9.23
C ASP A 128 -10.43 20.48 -9.71
N ASN A 129 -11.20 21.26 -8.94
CA ASN A 129 -11.52 22.65 -9.27
C ASN A 129 -10.68 23.68 -8.48
N ASP A 130 -9.74 23.24 -7.63
CA ASP A 130 -8.88 24.13 -6.86
C ASP A 130 -7.66 24.56 -7.67
N VAL A 131 -7.80 25.70 -8.35
CA VAL A 131 -6.74 26.35 -9.13
C VAL A 131 -5.50 26.68 -8.28
N THR A 132 -5.60 26.74 -6.96
CA THR A 132 -4.43 27.02 -6.10
C THR A 132 -3.51 25.82 -5.91
N LEU A 133 -3.99 24.61 -6.21
CA LEU A 133 -3.18 23.39 -6.27
C LEU A 133 -2.45 23.26 -7.61
N ASP A 134 -2.87 24.02 -8.63
CA ASP A 134 -2.20 24.06 -9.92
C ASP A 134 -0.93 24.92 -9.83
N ASP A 135 0.21 24.37 -10.25
CA ASP A 135 1.49 25.09 -10.32
C ASP A 135 1.56 25.97 -11.58
N GLU A 136 0.59 26.91 -11.73
CA GLU A 136 0.39 27.75 -12.94
C GLU A 136 1.68 28.48 -13.40
N LEU A 137 2.55 28.86 -12.45
CA LEU A 137 3.81 29.55 -12.74
C LEU A 137 4.84 28.65 -13.41
N GLU A 138 4.89 27.38 -13.00
CA GLU A 138 5.82 26.40 -13.56
C GLU A 138 5.33 25.91 -14.92
N GLU A 139 4.02 25.70 -15.06
CA GLU A 139 3.37 25.35 -16.33
C GLU A 139 3.66 26.39 -17.42
N ARG A 140 3.46 27.69 -17.12
CA ARG A 140 3.80 28.77 -18.06
C ARG A 140 5.28 28.79 -18.46
N GLY A 141 6.17 28.42 -17.54
CA GLY A 141 7.60 28.31 -17.81
C GLY A 141 7.90 27.20 -18.83
N ARG A 142 7.29 26.02 -18.63
CA ARG A 142 7.40 24.88 -19.55
C ARG A 142 6.81 25.18 -20.92
N ASP A 143 5.63 25.80 -21.00
CA ASP A 143 5.01 26.19 -22.28
C ASP A 143 5.91 27.13 -23.10
N ALA A 144 6.56 28.08 -22.44
CA ALA A 144 7.48 29.01 -23.09
C ALA A 144 8.76 28.31 -23.56
N GLU A 145 9.25 27.36 -22.78
CA GLU A 145 10.41 26.52 -23.12
C GLU A 145 10.10 25.61 -24.32
N GLU A 146 8.97 24.91 -24.33
CA GLU A 146 8.53 24.06 -25.44
C GLU A 146 8.37 24.86 -26.73
N SER A 147 7.75 26.04 -26.66
CA SER A 147 7.65 26.95 -27.82
C SER A 147 9.02 27.40 -28.34
N TYR A 148 10.02 27.56 -27.48
CA TYR A 148 11.38 27.90 -27.90
C TYR A 148 12.02 26.72 -28.63
N PHE A 149 11.93 25.50 -28.08
CA PHE A 149 12.48 24.29 -28.70
C PHE A 149 11.82 23.91 -30.03
N ASP A 150 10.50 24.00 -30.13
CA ASP A 150 9.78 23.72 -31.39
C ASP A 150 10.11 24.72 -32.50
N SER A 151 10.47 25.96 -32.12
CA SER A 151 10.92 26.98 -33.06
C SER A 151 12.37 26.82 -33.50
N GLU A 152 13.19 26.10 -32.72
CA GLU A 152 14.59 25.83 -33.03
C GLU A 152 14.70 24.59 -33.92
N SER A 153 14.83 24.79 -35.23
CA SER A 153 15.18 23.69 -36.13
C SER A 153 16.56 23.15 -35.75
N PRO A 154 16.77 21.82 -35.61
CA PRO A 154 18.08 21.27 -35.31
C PRO A 154 19.07 21.77 -36.35
N ALA A 155 20.07 22.54 -35.90
CA ALA A 155 21.11 23.00 -36.80
C ALA A 155 21.81 21.77 -37.38
N PRO A 156 22.01 21.68 -38.71
CA PRO A 156 22.84 20.62 -39.27
C PRO A 156 24.20 20.69 -38.56
N ALA A 157 24.63 19.56 -37.99
CA ALA A 157 25.88 19.48 -37.26
C ALA A 157 26.98 20.17 -38.08
N PRO A 158 27.79 21.07 -37.47
CA PRO A 158 28.80 21.79 -38.22
C PRO A 158 29.71 20.77 -38.88
N SER A 159 29.71 20.74 -40.21
CA SER A 159 30.64 19.94 -40.98
C SER A 159 32.02 20.46 -40.63
N LEU A 160 32.74 19.71 -39.80
CA LEU A 160 34.12 19.96 -39.45
C LEU A 160 34.95 19.91 -40.73
N GLU A 161 35.07 21.05 -41.41
CA GLU A 161 36.11 21.24 -42.39
C GLU A 161 37.43 21.30 -41.62
N ILE A 162 38.04 20.12 -41.48
CA ILE A 162 39.42 20.01 -41.01
C ILE A 162 40.27 20.67 -42.10
N SER A 163 40.53 21.98 -41.94
CA SER A 163 41.52 22.69 -42.72
C SER A 163 42.88 22.09 -42.40
N ASN A 164 43.51 21.48 -43.41
CA ASN A 164 44.79 20.77 -43.35
C ASN A 164 46.02 21.65 -42.96
N GLU A 165 45.83 22.80 -42.32
CA GLU A 165 46.92 23.70 -41.92
C GLU A 165 47.44 23.42 -40.50
N GLU A 166 46.67 22.76 -39.63
CA GLU A 166 47.09 22.50 -38.24
C GLU A 166 47.86 21.18 -38.06
N THR A 167 48.09 20.42 -39.13
CA THR A 167 48.88 19.17 -39.04
C THR A 167 50.40 19.38 -39.10
N MET A 168 50.87 20.59 -39.44
CA MET A 168 52.32 20.87 -39.51
C MET A 168 52.93 21.32 -38.17
N ASP A 169 52.15 21.93 -37.26
CA ASP A 169 52.68 22.40 -35.98
C ASP A 169 52.77 21.30 -34.91
N ILE A 170 51.92 20.27 -35.00
CA ILE A 170 51.95 19.13 -34.06
C ILE A 170 53.17 18.22 -34.32
N LEU A 171 53.65 18.12 -35.57
CA LEU A 171 54.79 17.25 -35.91
C LEU A 171 56.17 17.85 -35.57
N VAL A 172 56.31 19.17 -35.49
CA VAL A 172 57.60 19.82 -35.18
C VAL A 172 57.89 19.84 -33.68
N ALA A 173 56.86 19.83 -32.83
CA ALA A 173 57.02 19.82 -31.37
C ALA A 173 57.49 18.47 -30.80
N SER A 174 57.41 17.37 -31.57
CA SER A 174 57.72 16.02 -31.07
C SER A 174 59.13 15.52 -31.39
N LYS A 175 60.03 16.39 -31.89
CA LYS A 175 61.40 16.00 -32.22
C LYS A 175 62.43 17.02 -31.75
N LYS A 176 62.54 17.17 -30.43
CA LYS A 176 63.79 17.60 -29.79
C LYS A 176 63.95 17.00 -28.41
#